data_AF-A0A921H447-F1
#
_entry.id   AF-A0A921H447-F1
#
_cell.length_a   1.000
_cell.length_b   1.000
_cell.length_c   1.000
_cell.angle_alpha   90.00
_cell.angle_beta   90.00
_cell.angle_gamma   90.00
#
_symmetry.space_group_name_H-M   'P 1'
#
loop_
_entity.id
_entity.type
_entity.pdbx_description
1 polymer ?
#
loop_
_entity_poly.entity_id
_entity_poly.type
_entity_poly.pdbx_seq_one_letter_code
_entity_poly.pdbx_strand_id
1 'polypeptide(L)'
;MKENHNIIHEELKKFFLNEALTLCPSARIDIPEREKLWMLHIHLKRINKLMSTLHNQDFSGYMTEMQEALSYYLVPNNETKKKKLRQNEHSIDFNQFAIRLPQLSDTIEHYYLYINHRLKILERVIKLYFPENFKKTQLPPKI
;
A
#
# COMPACT_ATOMS: atom_id res chain seq x y z
N MET A 1 -0.58 38.09 3.97
CA MET A 1 -1.06 36.76 4.42
C MET A 1 -1.51 35.83 3.27
N LYS A 2 -2.14 36.33 2.19
CA LYS A 2 -2.55 35.49 1.04
C LYS A 2 -1.37 34.97 0.19
N GLU A 3 -0.29 35.75 0.04
CA GLU A 3 0.91 35.32 -0.70
C GLU A 3 1.60 34.10 -0.07
N ASN A 4 1.80 34.10 1.25
CA ASN A 4 2.42 32.96 1.95
C ASN A 4 1.60 31.66 1.77
N HIS A 5 0.28 31.74 1.75
CA HIS A 5 -0.57 30.57 1.50
C HIS A 5 -0.40 30.05 0.06
N ASN A 6 -0.32 30.95 -0.93
CA ASN A 6 -0.08 30.56 -2.31
C ASN A 6 1.31 29.92 -2.53
N ILE A 7 2.34 30.42 -1.85
CA ILE A 7 3.70 29.85 -1.90
C ILE A 7 3.72 28.42 -1.34
N ILE A 8 3.09 28.20 -0.17
CA ILE A 8 3.01 26.86 0.46
C ILE A 8 2.27 25.86 -0.45
N HIS A 9 1.19 26.29 -1.12
CA HIS A 9 0.44 25.42 -2.03
C HIS A 9 1.25 25.04 -3.29
N GLU A 10 2.06 25.96 -3.83
CA GLU A 10 2.93 25.68 -4.97
C GLU A 10 4.07 24.74 -4.61
N GLU A 11 4.68 24.91 -3.44
CA GLU A 11 5.71 23.99 -2.95
C GLU A 11 5.15 22.58 -2.73
N LEU A 12 3.95 22.46 -2.15
CA LEU A 12 3.26 21.19 -2.00
C LEU A 12 2.95 20.53 -3.35
N LYS A 13 2.51 21.30 -4.35
CA LYS A 13 2.29 20.79 -5.71
C LYS A 13 3.58 20.24 -6.31
N LYS A 14 4.68 21.00 -6.24
CA LYS A 14 6.00 20.56 -6.72
C LYS A 14 6.49 19.30 -6.00
N PHE A 15 6.31 19.24 -4.69
CA PHE A 15 6.62 18.06 -3.89
C PHE A 15 5.91 16.80 -4.43
N PHE A 16 4.59 16.86 -4.62
CA PHE A 16 3.83 15.72 -5.13
C PHE A 16 4.13 15.39 -6.59
N LEU A 17 4.49 16.37 -7.42
CA LEU A 17 4.92 16.11 -8.80
C LEU A 17 6.24 15.35 -8.84
N ASN A 18 7.23 15.77 -8.06
CA ASN A 18 8.50 15.07 -7.95
C ASN A 18 8.32 13.66 -7.40
N GLU A 19 7.43 13.51 -6.42
CA GLU A 19 7.10 12.21 -5.87
C GLU A 19 6.40 11.32 -6.91
N ALA A 20 5.50 11.85 -7.72
CA ALA A 20 4.86 11.10 -8.81
C ALA A 20 5.92 10.58 -9.80
N LEU A 21 6.90 11.40 -10.17
CA LEU A 21 8.01 10.98 -11.05
C LEU A 21 8.86 9.86 -10.41
N THR A 22 8.96 9.84 -9.08
CA THR A 22 9.77 8.87 -8.34
C THR A 22 9.05 7.54 -8.13
N LEU A 23 7.76 7.59 -7.75
CA LEU A 23 6.99 6.41 -7.33
C LEU A 23 6.15 5.78 -8.44
N CYS A 24 5.83 6.53 -9.49
CA CYS A 24 5.00 6.04 -10.59
C CYS A 24 5.83 5.92 -11.86
N PRO A 25 6.23 4.71 -12.30
CA PRO A 25 7.00 4.52 -13.54
C PRO A 25 6.30 5.07 -14.79
N SER A 26 4.97 5.15 -14.76
CA SER A 26 4.15 5.71 -15.83
C SER A 26 4.14 7.24 -15.86
N ALA A 27 4.54 7.93 -14.78
CA ALA A 27 4.54 9.39 -14.70
C ALA A 27 5.80 9.95 -15.39
N ARG A 28 5.84 9.91 -16.71
CA ARG A 28 6.96 10.47 -17.49
C ARG A 28 6.93 12.01 -17.49
N ILE A 29 8.02 12.63 -17.95
CA ILE A 29 8.16 14.10 -17.94
C ILE A 29 7.14 14.78 -18.86
N ASP A 30 6.83 14.17 -20.00
CA ASP A 30 5.91 14.62 -21.05
C ASP A 30 4.42 14.57 -20.66
N ILE A 31 4.09 13.86 -19.59
CA ILE A 31 2.71 13.76 -19.11
C ILE A 31 2.28 15.08 -18.45
N PRO A 32 1.03 15.53 -18.62
CA PRO A 32 0.50 16.69 -17.90
C PRO A 32 0.62 16.55 -16.37
N GLU A 33 0.95 17.63 -15.66
CA GLU A 33 1.07 17.65 -14.18
C GLU A 33 -0.14 17.02 -13.48
N ARG A 34 -1.34 17.35 -13.95
CA ARG A 34 -2.61 16.79 -13.49
C ARG A 34 -2.61 15.27 -13.48
N GLU A 35 -2.19 14.66 -14.58
CA GLU A 35 -2.21 13.21 -14.76
C GLU A 35 -1.18 12.54 -13.86
N LYS A 36 0.00 13.15 -13.67
CA LYS A 36 1.01 12.66 -12.71
C LYS A 36 0.46 12.65 -11.28
N LEU A 37 -0.19 13.73 -10.86
CA LEU A 37 -0.80 13.81 -9.52
C LEU A 37 -1.94 12.78 -9.36
N TRP A 38 -2.71 12.52 -10.42
CA TRP A 38 -3.74 11.49 -10.40
C TRP A 38 -3.17 10.07 -10.33
N MET A 39 -2.10 9.79 -11.09
CA MET A 39 -1.37 8.53 -11.00
C MET A 39 -0.84 8.29 -9.59
N LEU A 40 -0.24 9.32 -8.97
CA LEU A 40 0.21 9.26 -7.59
C LEU A 40 -0.95 9.04 -6.62
N HIS A 41 -2.09 9.70 -6.81
CA HIS A 41 -3.28 9.49 -5.98
C HIS A 41 -3.76 8.03 -6.03
N ILE A 42 -3.86 7.45 -7.22
CA ILE A 42 -4.22 6.04 -7.40
C ILE A 42 -3.19 5.13 -6.72
N HIS A 43 -1.90 5.41 -6.90
CA HIS A 43 -0.81 4.63 -6.31
C HIS A 43 -0.87 4.65 -4.78
N LEU A 44 -0.93 5.85 -4.17
CA LEU A 44 -1.05 6.00 -2.72
C LEU A 44 -2.34 5.38 -2.17
N LYS A 45 -3.45 5.44 -2.91
CA LYS A 45 -4.71 4.79 -2.50
C LYS A 45 -4.59 3.26 -2.48
N ARG A 46 -3.85 2.68 -3.42
CA ARG A 46 -3.55 1.23 -3.44
C ARG A 46 -2.67 0.85 -2.25
N ILE A 47 -1.61 1.60 -1.97
CA ILE A 47 -0.76 1.35 -0.79
C ILE A 47 -1.57 1.50 0.49
N ASN A 48 -2.38 2.55 0.62
CA ASN A 48 -3.21 2.78 1.80
C ASN A 48 -4.19 1.61 2.04
N LYS A 49 -4.77 1.04 0.97
CA LYS A 49 -5.61 -0.15 1.07
C LYS A 49 -4.82 -1.35 1.62
N LEU A 50 -3.61 -1.59 1.09
CA LEU A 50 -2.75 -2.69 1.57
C LEU A 50 -2.34 -2.50 3.03
N MET A 51 -1.90 -1.30 3.40
CA MET A 51 -1.50 -0.98 4.77
C MET A 51 -2.68 -1.06 5.75
N SER A 52 -3.89 -0.67 5.32
CA SER A 52 -5.11 -0.85 6.10
C SER A 52 -5.43 -2.33 6.32
N THR A 53 -5.24 -3.18 5.30
CA THR A 53 -5.41 -4.63 5.46
C THR A 53 -4.41 -5.21 6.45
N LEU A 54 -3.14 -4.81 6.37
CA LEU A 54 -2.11 -5.25 7.32
C LEU A 54 -2.37 -4.75 8.75
N HIS A 55 -2.82 -3.50 8.90
CA HIS A 55 -3.11 -2.92 10.21
C HIS A 55 -4.32 -3.54 10.90
N ASN A 56 -5.37 -3.87 10.13
CA ASN A 56 -6.63 -4.41 10.66
C ASN A 56 -6.67 -5.95 10.70
N GLN A 57 -5.64 -6.63 10.21
CA GLN A 57 -5.62 -8.09 10.23
C GLN A 57 -5.30 -8.59 11.64
N ASP A 58 -6.17 -9.48 12.13
CA ASP A 58 -5.88 -10.27 13.31
C ASP A 58 -5.00 -11.47 12.92
N PHE A 59 -3.70 -11.32 13.12
CA PHE A 59 -2.72 -12.37 12.83
C PHE A 59 -2.79 -13.54 13.81
N SER A 60 -3.54 -13.43 14.92
CA SER A 60 -3.72 -14.53 15.87
C SER A 60 -4.50 -15.70 15.24
N GLY A 61 -5.47 -15.44 14.35
CA GLY A 61 -6.22 -16.46 13.63
C GLY A 61 -5.37 -17.28 12.64
N TYR A 62 -4.33 -16.68 12.06
CA TYR A 62 -3.40 -17.37 11.16
C TYR A 62 -2.57 -18.44 11.87
N MET A 63 -2.27 -18.25 13.16
CA MET A 63 -1.55 -19.25 13.94
C MET A 63 -2.37 -20.53 14.10
N THR A 64 -3.70 -20.44 14.19
CA THR A 64 -4.62 -21.58 14.27
C THR A 64 -4.63 -22.41 12.98
N GLU A 65 -4.74 -21.78 11.81
CA GLU A 65 -4.68 -22.48 10.51
C GLU A 65 -3.31 -23.16 10.29
N MET A 66 -2.22 -22.54 10.75
CA MET A 66 -0.90 -23.17 10.72
C MET A 66 -0.78 -24.33 11.71
N GLN A 67 -1.41 -24.23 12.88
CA GLN A 67 -1.49 -25.32 13.85
C GLN A 67 -2.30 -26.49 13.29
N GLU A 68 -3.38 -26.23 12.54
CA GLU A 68 -4.14 -27.24 11.81
C GLU A 68 -3.31 -27.89 10.70
N ALA A 69 -2.55 -27.11 9.91
CA ALA A 69 -1.66 -27.66 8.88
C ALA A 69 -0.54 -28.52 9.48
N LEU A 70 0.05 -28.10 10.61
CA LEU A 70 1.01 -28.90 11.38
C LEU A 70 0.36 -30.17 11.95
N SER A 71 -0.88 -30.10 12.41
CA SER A 71 -1.63 -31.27 12.89
C SER A 71 -1.88 -32.30 11.78
N TYR A 72 -2.13 -31.86 10.55
CA TYR A 72 -2.25 -32.74 9.37
C TYR A 72 -0.92 -33.46 9.03
N TYR A 73 0.22 -32.83 9.30
CA TYR A 73 1.57 -33.39 9.11
C TYR A 73 1.98 -34.41 10.16
N LEU A 74 1.55 -34.20 11.41
CA LEU A 74 1.79 -35.11 12.54
C LEU A 74 0.90 -36.35 12.48
N VAL A 75 -0.17 -36.31 11.68
CA VAL A 75 -0.97 -37.50 11.36
C VAL A 75 -0.23 -38.34 10.31
N PRO A 76 0.00 -39.64 10.56
CA PRO A 76 0.80 -40.51 9.70
C PRO A 76 0.04 -40.87 8.42
N ASN A 77 0.00 -39.97 7.43
CA ASN A 77 -0.55 -40.25 6.10
C ASN A 77 0.55 -40.37 5.02
N ASN A 78 0.31 -41.32 4.11
CA ASN A 78 1.20 -41.94 3.10
C ASN A 78 1.70 -41.01 1.96
N GLU A 79 1.93 -39.72 2.18
CA GLU A 79 2.52 -38.85 1.15
C GLU A 79 4.05 -38.95 1.07
N THR A 80 4.61 -38.77 -0.13
CA THR A 80 6.06 -38.87 -0.39
C THR A 80 6.87 -37.82 0.39
N LYS A 81 7.96 -38.28 1.02
CA LYS A 81 8.88 -37.49 1.88
C LYS A 81 9.35 -36.17 1.23
N LYS A 82 9.48 -36.11 -0.10
CA LYS A 82 9.97 -34.95 -0.85
C LYS A 82 8.92 -33.83 -0.99
N LYS A 83 7.64 -34.18 -1.17
CA LYS A 83 6.53 -33.22 -1.19
C LYS A 83 6.33 -32.61 0.20
N LYS A 84 6.48 -33.45 1.23
CA LYS A 84 6.47 -33.05 2.64
C LYS A 84 7.54 -32.01 2.98
N LEU A 85 8.75 -32.19 2.45
CA LEU A 85 9.89 -31.30 2.72
C LEU A 85 9.73 -29.90 2.11
N ARG A 86 9.26 -29.81 0.85
CA ARG A 86 9.04 -28.52 0.16
C ARG A 86 7.93 -27.68 0.78
N GLN A 87 6.85 -28.33 1.19
CA GLN A 87 5.77 -27.65 1.91
C GLN A 87 6.25 -27.16 3.28
N ASN A 88 7.13 -27.91 3.96
CA ASN A 88 7.74 -27.49 5.23
C ASN A 88 8.61 -26.23 5.06
N GLU A 89 9.43 -26.15 4.00
CA GLU A 89 10.23 -24.95 3.71
C GLU A 89 9.35 -23.69 3.51
N HIS A 90 8.29 -23.78 2.71
CA HIS A 90 7.35 -22.66 2.52
C HIS A 90 6.56 -22.31 3.79
N SER A 91 6.18 -23.29 4.61
CA SER A 91 5.53 -23.06 5.89
C SER A 91 6.47 -22.42 6.92
N ILE A 92 7.77 -22.70 6.88
CA ILE A 92 8.76 -22.07 7.78
C ILE A 92 8.94 -20.58 7.43
N ASP A 93 9.14 -20.25 6.16
CA ASP A 93 9.31 -18.85 5.74
C ASP A 93 8.07 -18.01 6.06
N PHE A 94 6.88 -18.56 5.80
CA PHE A 94 5.63 -17.89 6.13
C PHE A 94 5.40 -17.76 7.64
N ASN A 95 5.73 -18.79 8.44
CA ASN A 95 5.70 -18.71 9.90
C ASN A 95 6.62 -17.60 10.44
N GLN A 96 7.84 -17.52 9.92
CA GLN A 96 8.78 -16.48 10.33
C GLN A 96 8.25 -15.08 10.00
N PHE A 97 7.62 -14.93 8.83
CA PHE A 97 6.94 -13.68 8.47
C PHE A 97 5.80 -13.37 9.43
N ALA A 98 4.90 -14.32 9.69
CA ALA A 98 3.74 -14.14 10.57
C ALA A 98 4.13 -13.82 12.02
N ILE A 99 5.22 -14.39 12.54
CA ILE A 99 5.75 -14.09 13.88
C ILE A 99 6.36 -12.69 13.95
N ARG A 100 7.05 -12.24 12.90
CA ARG A 100 7.73 -10.93 12.87
C ARG A 100 6.78 -9.78 12.56
N LEU A 101 5.70 -10.04 11.83
CA LEU A 101 4.78 -8.99 11.38
C LEU A 101 4.11 -8.21 12.53
N PRO A 102 3.65 -8.84 13.64
CA PRO A 102 3.19 -8.12 14.83
C PRO A 102 4.27 -7.23 15.47
N GLN A 103 5.55 -7.59 15.36
CA GLN A 103 6.65 -6.76 15.89
C GLN A 103 6.82 -5.45 15.10
N LEU A 104 6.19 -5.36 13.93
CA LEU A 104 6.16 -4.18 13.08
C LEU A 104 4.80 -3.45 13.17
N SER A 105 3.90 -3.81 14.09
CA SER A 105 2.56 -3.23 14.22
C SER A 105 2.58 -1.70 14.24
N ASP A 106 3.44 -1.14 15.08
CA ASP A 106 3.54 0.31 15.30
C ASP A 106 4.07 1.00 14.03
N THR A 107 4.99 0.34 13.33
CA THR A 107 5.52 0.82 12.05
C THR A 107 4.42 0.81 10.99
N ILE A 108 3.67 -0.29 10.88
CA ILE A 108 2.56 -0.43 9.93
C ILE A 108 1.49 0.63 10.20
N GLU A 109 1.11 0.83 11.46
CA GLU A 109 0.16 1.86 11.87
C GLU A 109 0.66 3.26 11.51
N HIS A 110 1.92 3.57 11.85
CA HIS A 110 2.49 4.88 11.56
C HIS A 110 2.51 5.17 10.05
N TYR A 111 2.94 4.21 9.23
CA TYR A 111 2.92 4.36 7.77
C TYR A 111 1.49 4.46 7.22
N TYR A 112 0.55 3.69 7.76
CA TYR A 112 -0.87 3.78 7.37
C TYR A 112 -1.43 5.19 7.62
N LEU A 113 -1.23 5.73 8.82
CA LEU A 113 -1.68 7.09 9.17
C LEU A 113 -0.98 8.16 8.32
N TYR A 114 0.33 8.02 8.11
CA TYR A 114 1.12 8.92 7.27
C TYR A 114 0.60 8.96 5.83
N ILE A 115 0.37 7.80 5.21
CA ILE A 115 -0.16 7.72 3.83
C ILE A 115 -1.57 8.30 3.75
N ASN A 116 -2.43 8.00 4.73
CA ASN A 116 -3.78 8.56 4.79
C ASN A 116 -3.76 10.09 4.88
N HIS A 117 -2.89 10.65 5.72
CA HIS A 117 -2.74 12.09 5.85
C HIS A 117 -2.27 12.70 4.53
N ARG A 118 -1.26 12.10 3.89
CA ARG A 118 -0.75 12.55 2.60
C ARG A 118 -1.77 12.48 1.49
N LEU A 119 -2.60 11.43 1.42
CA LEU A 119 -3.71 11.34 0.47
C LEU A 119 -4.66 12.53 0.61
N LYS A 120 -5.02 12.91 1.84
CA LYS A 120 -5.89 14.08 2.09
C LYS A 120 -5.27 15.39 1.61
N ILE A 121 -3.95 15.57 1.80
CA ILE A 121 -3.25 16.76 1.30
C ILE A 121 -3.22 16.75 -0.23
N LEU A 122 -2.85 15.63 -0.85
CA LEU A 122 -2.80 15.49 -2.31
C LEU A 122 -4.17 15.78 -2.94
N GLU A 123 -5.26 15.27 -2.35
CA GLU A 123 -6.63 15.56 -2.81
C GLU A 123 -6.96 17.05 -2.72
N ARG A 124 -6.49 17.76 -1.69
CA ARG A 124 -6.65 19.22 -1.57
C ARG A 124 -5.85 19.95 -2.65
N VAL A 125 -4.61 19.54 -2.91
CA VAL A 125 -3.77 20.12 -3.98
C VAL A 125 -4.44 19.92 -5.35
N ILE A 126 -4.91 18.71 -5.65
CA ILE A 126 -5.62 18.43 -6.91
C ILE A 126 -6.87 19.31 -7.03
N LYS A 127 -7.68 19.46 -5.98
CA LYS A 127 -8.86 20.33 -5.99
C LYS A 127 -8.53 21.80 -6.23
N LEU A 128 -7.45 22.28 -5.62
CA LEU A 128 -7.06 23.69 -5.66
C LEU A 128 -6.55 24.08 -7.06
N TYR A 129 -5.76 23.22 -7.70
CA TYR A 129 -5.15 23.49 -9.00
C TYR A 129 -5.94 22.95 -10.19
N PHE A 130 -6.77 21.93 -10.00
CA PHE A 130 -7.52 21.26 -11.06
C PHE A 130 -9.00 21.01 -10.65
N PRO A 131 -9.78 22.07 -10.37
CA PRO A 131 -11.12 21.97 -9.76
C PRO A 131 -12.16 21.28 -10.65
N GLU A 132 -12.01 21.33 -11.98
CA GLU A 132 -13.05 20.89 -12.93
C GLU A 132 -13.34 19.38 -12.90
N ASN A 133 -12.47 18.56 -12.30
CA ASN A 133 -12.52 17.09 -12.43
C ASN A 133 -12.68 16.33 -11.10
N PHE A 134 -12.96 17.00 -9.97
CA PHE A 134 -13.16 16.28 -8.71
C PHE A 134 -14.54 15.59 -8.61
N LYS A 135 -15.42 15.79 -9.60
CA LYS A 135 -16.66 15.01 -9.73
C LYS A 135 -16.32 13.62 -10.26
N LYS A 136 -16.37 12.64 -9.34
CA LYS A 136 -16.42 11.18 -9.50
C LYS A 136 -16.26 10.61 -10.93
N THR A 137 -15.33 9.64 -10.99
CA THR A 137 -15.19 8.54 -11.97
C THR A 137 -14.61 8.91 -13.34
N GLN A 138 -13.42 8.39 -13.63
CA GLN A 138 -13.22 7.44 -14.73
C GLN A 138 -11.93 6.63 -14.48
N LEU A 139 -12.02 5.34 -14.79
CA LEU A 139 -10.98 4.32 -14.62
C LEU A 139 -9.64 4.76 -15.24
N PRO A 140 -8.50 4.18 -14.81
CA PRO A 140 -7.26 4.33 -15.56
C PRO A 140 -7.50 3.93 -17.03
N PRO A 141 -6.86 4.62 -18.00
CA PRO A 141 -6.96 4.25 -19.40
C PRO A 141 -6.57 2.77 -19.54
N LYS A 142 -7.39 2.02 -20.28
CA LYS A 142 -7.04 0.64 -20.67
C LYS A 142 -5.76 0.71 -21.51
N ILE A 143 -4.73 0.04 -21.04
CA ILE A 143 -3.54 -0.33 -21.83
C ILE A 143 -3.94 -1.52 -22.70
#